data_AF-A0A662J876-F1
#
_entry.id   AF-A0A662J876-F1
#
_cell.length_a   1.000
_cell.length_b   1.000
_cell.length_c   1.000
_cell.angle_alpha   90.00
_cell.angle_beta   90.00
_cell.angle_gamma   90.00
#
_symmetry.space_group_name_H-M   'P 1'
#
loop_
_entity.id
_entity.type
_entity.pdbx_description
1 polymer ?
#
loop_
_entity_poly.entity_id
_entity_poly.type
_entity_poly.pdbx_seq_one_letter_code
_entity_poly.pdbx_strand_id
1 'polypeptide(L)'
;MEELRREFLEVDGEEVEVDLYGVGLKGGVKVTVVGEVKSRVYGDDVSRFHERVVSRIRRVVEGEVLGILFGYLVHPSAERRAEELGLYVVASYER
;
A
#
# COMPACT_ATOMS: atom_id res chain seq x y z
N MET A 1 5.58 17.58 -8.07
CA MET A 1 5.15 16.42 -7.26
C MET A 1 5.91 15.24 -7.81
N GLU A 2 6.56 14.46 -6.96
CA GLU A 2 7.16 13.20 -7.43
C GLU A 2 6.03 12.25 -7.83
N GLU A 3 6.21 11.56 -8.96
CA GLU A 3 5.28 10.53 -9.42
C GLU A 3 5.50 9.25 -8.63
N LEU A 4 4.41 8.53 -8.34
CA LEU A 4 4.51 7.18 -7.79
C LEU A 4 5.11 6.26 -8.86
N ARG A 5 6.08 5.44 -8.47
CA ARG A 5 6.77 4.51 -9.36
C ARG A 5 6.79 3.11 -8.80
N ARG A 6 6.94 2.12 -9.68
CA ARG A 6 7.28 0.76 -9.25
C ARG A 6 8.68 0.77 -8.64
N GLU A 7 8.84 0.09 -7.52
CA GLU A 7 10.11 0.02 -6.79
C GLU A 7 10.30 -1.38 -6.19
N PHE A 8 11.57 -1.76 -6.04
CA PHE A 8 11.98 -3.00 -5.39
C PHE A 8 12.84 -2.62 -4.19
N LEU A 9 12.33 -2.87 -2.98
CA LEU A 9 12.97 -2.48 -1.73
C LEU A 9 13.59 -3.70 -1.05
N GLU A 10 14.86 -3.61 -0.68
CA GLU A 10 15.49 -4.64 0.14
C GLU A 10 15.11 -4.43 1.62
N VAL A 11 14.42 -5.39 2.21
CA VAL A 11 13.96 -5.37 3.61
C VAL A 11 14.37 -6.68 4.28
N ASP A 12 15.20 -6.59 5.32
CA ASP A 12 15.72 -7.76 6.06
C ASP A 12 16.41 -8.80 5.15
N GLY A 13 17.06 -8.35 4.06
CA GLY A 13 17.73 -9.22 3.09
C GLY A 13 16.81 -9.90 2.08
N GLU A 14 15.52 -9.54 2.05
CA GLU A 14 14.56 -9.97 1.04
C GLU A 14 14.08 -8.80 0.18
N GLU A 15 13.90 -9.04 -1.11
CA GLU A 15 13.33 -8.05 -2.01
C GLU A 15 11.80 -8.00 -1.87
N VAL A 16 11.26 -6.79 -1.68
CA VAL A 16 9.83 -6.50 -1.64
C VAL A 16 9.49 -5.61 -2.83
N GLU A 17 8.71 -6.15 -3.76
CA GLU A 17 8.14 -5.38 -4.88
C GLU A 17 6.97 -4.52 -4.39
N VAL A 18 6.95 -3.26 -4.82
CA VAL A 18 5.87 -2.30 -4.59
C VAL A 18 5.47 -1.70 -5.93
N ASP A 19 4.21 -1.85 -6.33
CA ASP A 19 3.72 -1.31 -7.61
C ASP A 19 3.74 0.22 -7.63
N LEU A 20 3.41 0.84 -6.49
CA LEU A 20 3.33 2.28 -6.32
C LEU A 20 4.11 2.70 -5.07
N TYR A 21 5.28 3.28 -5.26
CA TYR A 21 6.14 3.80 -4.21
C TYR A 21 6.37 5.30 -4.38
N GLY A 22 6.33 6.03 -3.28
CA GLY A 22 6.72 7.44 -3.24
C GLY A 22 6.88 7.96 -1.82
N VAL A 23 7.68 8.99 -1.64
CA VAL A 23 7.91 9.61 -0.33
C VAL A 23 7.53 11.09 -0.41
N GLY A 24 6.84 11.58 0.61
CA GLY A 24 6.41 12.96 0.68
C GLY A 24 6.30 13.47 2.11
N LEU A 25 5.72 14.67 2.24
CA LEU A 25 5.46 15.30 3.53
C LEU A 25 3.95 15.58 3.68
N LYS A 26 3.38 15.23 4.84
CA LYS A 26 2.02 15.60 5.23
C LYS A 26 2.09 16.33 6.57
N GLY A 27 1.81 17.62 6.58
CA GLY A 27 1.89 18.44 7.80
C GLY A 27 3.29 18.45 8.43
N GLY A 28 4.35 18.33 7.63
CA GLY A 28 5.74 18.25 8.10
C GLY A 28 6.20 16.84 8.52
N VAL A 29 5.30 15.84 8.54
CA VAL A 29 5.63 14.44 8.80
C VAL A 29 5.98 13.73 7.50
N LYS A 30 7.08 12.97 7.49
CA LYS A 30 7.46 12.11 6.35
C LYS A 30 6.43 11.01 6.19
N VAL A 31 5.91 10.85 4.98
CA VAL A 31 4.96 9.82 4.61
C VAL A 31 5.52 9.02 3.45
N THR A 32 5.60 7.71 3.63
CA THR A 32 5.93 6.76 2.57
C THR A 32 4.62 6.15 2.07
N VAL A 33 4.33 6.34 0.78
CA VAL A 33 3.21 5.70 0.10
C VAL A 33 3.70 4.39 -0.49
N VAL A 34 2.98 3.31 -0.19
CA VAL A 34 3.19 1.99 -0.77
C VAL A 34 1.87 1.49 -1.32
N GLY A 35 1.89 0.89 -2.50
CA GLY A 35 0.67 0.37 -3.09
C GLY A 35 0.87 -0.85 -3.97
N GLU A 36 -0.22 -1.59 -4.09
CA GLU A 36 -0.34 -2.80 -4.89
C GLU A 36 -1.52 -2.63 -5.85
N VAL A 37 -1.35 -3.02 -7.11
CA VAL A 37 -2.36 -2.87 -8.15
C VAL A 37 -2.84 -4.25 -8.60
N LYS A 38 -4.14 -4.50 -8.50
CA LYS A 38 -4.77 -5.77 -8.88
C LYS A 38 -6.02 -5.55 -9.73
N SER A 39 -6.37 -6.53 -10.57
CA SER A 39 -7.63 -6.45 -11.32
C SER A 39 -8.86 -6.57 -10.42
N ARG A 40 -8.78 -7.43 -9.39
CA ARG A 40 -9.80 -7.59 -8.35
C ARG A 40 -9.14 -7.64 -6.98
N VAL A 41 -9.75 -7.00 -5.99
CA VAL A 41 -9.24 -6.96 -4.61
C VAL A 41 -10.26 -7.59 -3.66
N TYR A 42 -9.85 -8.61 -2.92
CA TYR A 42 -10.60 -9.25 -1.85
C TYR A 42 -9.92 -9.04 -0.48
N GLY A 43 -10.56 -9.47 0.61
CA GLY A 43 -10.03 -9.30 1.97
C GLY A 43 -8.68 -9.99 2.16
N ASP A 44 -8.48 -11.16 1.56
CA ASP A 44 -7.20 -11.87 1.62
C ASP A 44 -6.09 -11.16 0.86
N ASP A 45 -6.41 -10.38 -0.18
CA ASP A 45 -5.42 -9.54 -0.87
C ASP A 45 -4.95 -8.41 0.05
N VAL A 46 -5.87 -7.76 0.75
CA VAL A 46 -5.54 -6.71 1.73
C VAL A 46 -4.68 -7.27 2.85
N SER A 47 -5.03 -8.43 3.40
CA SER A 47 -4.23 -9.09 4.44
C SER A 47 -2.82 -9.43 3.95
N ARG A 48 -2.70 -10.01 2.75
CA ARG A 48 -1.39 -10.35 2.16
C ARG A 48 -0.55 -9.12 1.88
N PHE A 49 -1.13 -8.05 1.34
CA PHE A 49 -0.45 -6.78 1.11
C PHE A 49 0.05 -6.17 2.43
N HIS A 50 -0.80 -6.17 3.46
CA HIS A 50 -0.41 -5.70 4.79
C HIS A 50 0.80 -6.47 5.34
N GLU A 51 0.73 -7.81 5.34
CA GLU A 51 1.76 -8.66 5.91
C GLU A 51 3.07 -8.59 5.11
N ARG A 52 3.01 -8.69 3.78
CA ARG A 52 4.19 -8.83 2.93
C ARG A 52 4.86 -7.51 2.58
N VAL A 53 4.09 -6.41 2.54
CA VAL A 53 4.59 -5.11 2.07
C VAL A 53 4.55 -4.10 3.20
N VAL A 54 3.36 -3.70 3.65
CA VAL A 54 3.20 -2.57 4.57
C VAL A 54 3.93 -2.81 5.90
N SER A 55 3.76 -3.99 6.50
CA SER A 55 4.33 -4.31 7.81
C SER A 55 5.86 -4.40 7.79
N ARG A 56 6.44 -4.78 6.65
CA ARG A 56 7.90 -4.87 6.45
C ARG A 56 8.48 -3.48 6.21
N ILE A 57 7.89 -2.70 5.31
CA ILE A 57 8.36 -1.35 4.99
C ILE A 57 8.26 -0.43 6.21
N ARG A 58 7.20 -0.55 7.03
CA ARG A 58 7.07 0.18 8.31
C ARG A 58 8.25 0.00 9.27
N ARG A 59 9.04 -1.07 9.15
CA ARG A 59 10.20 -1.32 10.02
C ARG A 59 11.46 -0.61 9.56
N VAL A 60 11.53 -0.22 8.28
CA VAL A 60 12.76 0.31 7.66
C VAL A 60 12.64 1.77 7.23
N VAL A 61 11.43 2.32 7.14
CA VAL A 61 11.21 3.73 6.78
C VAL A 61 10.89 4.58 8.00
N GLU A 62 11.28 5.85 7.91
CA GLU A 62 10.93 6.86 8.91
C GLU A 62 9.55 7.46 8.61
N GLY A 63 8.82 7.78 9.67
CA GLY A 63 7.52 8.46 9.58
C GLY A 63 6.35 7.50 9.32
N GLU A 64 5.30 8.01 8.69
CA GLU A 64 4.08 7.25 8.43
C GLU A 64 4.19 6.40 7.17
N VAL A 65 3.52 5.26 7.15
CA VAL A 65 3.34 4.44 5.94
C VAL A 65 1.87 4.40 5.57
N LEU A 66 1.56 4.94 4.40
CA LEU A 66 0.25 4.94 3.78
C LEU A 66 0.17 3.77 2.78
N GLY A 67 -0.54 2.71 3.15
CA GLY A 67 -0.75 1.55 2.29
C GLY A 67 -2.05 1.63 1.50
N ILE A 68 -1.98 1.46 0.17
CA ILE A 68 -3.13 1.59 -0.73
C ILE A 68 -3.17 0.40 -1.70
N LEU A 69 -4.30 -0.30 -1.80
CA LEU A 69 -4.55 -1.22 -2.90
C LEU A 69 -5.45 -0.55 -3.94
N PHE A 70 -5.04 -0.61 -5.20
CA PHE A 70 -5.89 -0.22 -6.32
C PHE A 70 -6.42 -1.45 -7.03
N GLY A 71 -7.71 -1.44 -7.37
CA GLY A 71 -8.18 -2.41 -8.34
C GLY A 71 -9.43 -2.03 -9.10
N TYR A 72 -9.68 -2.72 -10.21
CA TYR A 72 -10.87 -2.42 -11.01
C TYR A 72 -12.15 -2.84 -10.29
N LEU A 73 -12.15 -4.00 -9.64
CA LEU A 73 -13.24 -4.44 -8.77
C LEU A 73 -12.72 -4.54 -7.33
N VAL A 74 -13.36 -3.82 -6.41
CA VAL A 74 -13.11 -3.95 -4.97
C VAL A 74 -14.30 -4.68 -4.36
N HIS A 75 -14.06 -5.86 -3.80
CA HIS A 75 -15.11 -6.63 -3.13
C HIS A 75 -15.36 -6.04 -1.72
N PRO A 76 -16.59 -6.05 -1.18
CA PRO A 76 -16.86 -5.51 0.16
C PRO A 76 -16.03 -6.12 1.30
N SER A 77 -15.51 -7.34 1.11
CA SER A 77 -14.55 -7.93 2.06
C SER A 77 -13.22 -7.20 2.13
N ALA A 78 -12.78 -6.60 1.02
CA ALA A 78 -11.55 -5.82 0.95
C ALA A 78 -11.71 -4.51 1.73
N GLU A 79 -12.83 -3.81 1.57
CA GLU A 79 -13.14 -2.58 2.31
C GLU A 79 -13.13 -2.80 3.82
N ARG A 80 -13.90 -3.80 4.29
CA ARG A 80 -13.91 -4.17 5.72
C ARG A 80 -12.51 -4.48 6.24
N ARG A 81 -11.74 -5.28 5.49
CA ARG A 81 -10.40 -5.66 5.92
C ARG A 81 -9.41 -4.50 5.90
N ALA A 82 -9.56 -3.58 4.96
CA ALA A 82 -8.74 -2.39 4.85
C ALA A 82 -8.98 -1.45 6.04
N GLU A 83 -10.24 -1.24 6.42
CA GLU A 83 -10.63 -0.48 7.61
C GLU A 83 -10.00 -1.06 8.88
N GLU A 84 -10.11 -2.37 9.09
CA GLU A 84 -9.52 -3.07 10.24
C GLU A 84 -8.00 -2.89 10.35
N LEU A 85 -7.30 -2.79 9.21
CA LEU A 85 -5.84 -2.72 9.15
C LEU A 85 -5.30 -1.29 8.96
N GLY A 86 -6.18 -0.29 8.86
CA GLY A 86 -5.80 1.10 8.57
C GLY A 86 -5.16 1.27 7.20
N LEU A 87 -5.69 0.56 6.19
CA LEU A 87 -5.28 0.61 4.79
C LEU A 87 -6.37 1.23 3.93
N TYR A 88 -6.01 1.63 2.72
CA TYR A 88 -6.94 2.13 1.71
C TYR A 88 -7.13 1.09 0.61
N VAL A 89 -8.37 0.97 0.14
CA VAL A 89 -8.70 0.27 -1.11
C VAL A 89 -9.40 1.27 -2.02
N VAL A 90 -8.98 1.34 -3.27
CA VAL A 90 -9.51 2.29 -4.25
C VAL A 90 -9.95 1.53 -5.49
N ALA A 91 -11.22 1.64 -5.83
CA ALA A 91 -11.70 1.15 -7.11
C ALA A 91 -11.26 2.11 -8.22
N SER A 92 -10.58 1.61 -9.25
CA SER A 92 -9.92 2.47 -10.26
C SER A 92 -10.87 3.31 -11.11
N TYR A 93 -12.17 3.02 -11.08
CA TYR A 93 -13.21 3.79 -11.77
C TYR A 93 -13.89 4.83 -10.85
N GLU A 94 -13.69 4.74 -9.54
CA GLU A 94 -14.23 5.68 -8.58
C GLU A 94 -13.30 6.90 -8.53
N ARG A 95 -13.89 8.09 -8.65
CA ARG A 95 -13.20 9.38 -8.73
C ARG A 95 -13.24 10.10 -7.40
#